data_AF-A0A5B7ZR18-F1
#
_entry.id   AF-A0A5B7ZR18-F1
#
_cell.length_a   1.000
_cell.length_b   1.000
_cell.length_c   1.000
_cell.angle_alpha   90.00
_cell.angle_beta   90.00
_cell.angle_gamma   90.00
#
_symmetry.space_group_name_H-M   'P 1'
#
loop_
_entity.id
_entity.type
_entity.pdbx_description
1 polymer ?
#
loop_
_entity_poly.entity_id
_entity_poly.type
_entity_poly.pdbx_seq_one_letter_code
_entity_poly.pdbx_strand_id
1 'polypeptide(L)'
;MSWDAFQREALAELGHVLYRPVDARTASVAVDAGMLARLARAAGIDADALHAHADIAAMTPRLRGDAAAKRALWPRLRALRRNAR
;
A
#
# COMPACT_ATOMS: atom_id res chain seq x y z
N MET A 1 -17.81 16.95 3.99
CA MET A 1 -18.33 17.72 2.85
C MET A 1 -17.87 17.07 1.57
N SER A 2 -18.77 16.54 0.76
CA SER A 2 -18.47 16.02 -0.59
C SER A 2 -18.73 17.12 -1.62
N TRP A 3 -17.91 17.21 -2.66
CA TRP A 3 -18.15 18.13 -3.77
C TRP A 3 -19.33 17.68 -4.61
N ASP A 4 -20.18 18.62 -5.01
CA ASP A 4 -21.28 18.37 -5.93
C ASP A 4 -20.81 18.29 -7.40
N ALA A 5 -21.74 17.99 -8.30
CA ALA A 5 -21.45 17.83 -9.72
C ALA A 5 -20.91 19.13 -10.36
N PHE A 6 -21.51 20.26 -10.02
CA PHE A 6 -21.16 21.57 -10.57
C PHE A 6 -19.75 21.99 -10.15
N GLN A 7 -19.39 21.80 -8.88
CA GLN A 7 -18.06 22.09 -8.35
C GLN A 7 -16.97 21.27 -9.04
N ARG A 8 -17.25 20.01 -9.34
CA ARG A 8 -16.31 19.13 -10.06
C ARG A 8 -16.11 19.56 -11.51
N GLU A 9 -17.16 19.98 -12.18
CA GLU A 9 -17.09 20.48 -13.57
C GLU A 9 -16.30 21.78 -13.64
N ALA A 10 -16.57 22.73 -12.75
CA ALA A 10 -15.81 23.99 -12.67
C ALA A 10 -14.31 23.74 -12.45
N LEU A 11 -13.94 22.77 -11.60
CA LEU A 11 -12.54 22.41 -11.38
C LEU A 11 -11.90 21.73 -12.61
N ALA A 12 -12.66 20.93 -13.36
CA ALA A 12 -12.18 20.30 -14.59
C ALA A 12 -11.88 21.35 -15.67
N GLU A 13 -12.74 22.35 -15.83
CA GLU A 13 -12.53 23.48 -16.75
C GLU A 13 -11.30 24.33 -16.37
N LEU A 14 -10.98 24.42 -15.08
CA LEU A 14 -9.75 25.05 -14.59
C LEU A 14 -8.49 24.17 -14.77
N GLY A 15 -8.63 22.99 -15.38
CA GLY A 15 -7.52 22.08 -15.67
C GLY A 15 -7.13 21.17 -14.51
N HIS A 16 -7.94 21.07 -13.46
CA HIS A 16 -7.65 20.18 -12.33
C HIS A 16 -8.09 18.74 -12.59
N VAL A 17 -7.23 17.78 -12.24
CA VAL A 17 -7.50 16.34 -12.36
C VAL A 17 -7.98 15.77 -11.03
N LEU A 18 -9.14 15.12 -11.04
CA LEU A 18 -9.68 14.43 -9.86
C LEU A 18 -8.99 13.08 -9.65
N TYR A 19 -8.21 12.96 -8.58
CA TYR A 19 -7.69 11.68 -8.13
C TYR A 19 -8.75 10.90 -7.37
N ARG A 20 -9.22 9.79 -7.94
CA ARG A 20 -10.10 8.85 -7.23
C ARG A 20 -9.24 7.97 -6.32
N PRO A 21 -9.54 7.87 -5.01
CA PRO A 21 -8.95 6.83 -4.18
C PRO A 21 -9.46 5.47 -4.69
N VAL A 22 -8.54 4.56 -5.00
CA VAL A 22 -8.89 3.17 -5.28
C VAL A 22 -9.42 2.58 -3.97
N ASP A 23 -10.74 2.41 -3.88
CA ASP A 23 -11.39 1.81 -2.72
C ASP A 23 -10.81 0.42 -2.48
N ALA A 24 -10.15 0.25 -1.33
CA ALA A 24 -9.55 -1.02 -0.90
C ALA A 24 -10.58 -2.07 -0.44
N ARG A 25 -11.90 -1.81 -0.64
CA ARG A 25 -12.99 -2.61 -0.07
C ARG A 25 -13.45 -3.78 -0.94
N THR A 26 -13.01 -3.87 -2.19
CA THR A 26 -13.39 -4.95 -3.12
C THR A 26 -12.23 -5.85 -3.54
N ALA A 27 -11.11 -5.80 -2.84
CA ALA A 27 -10.08 -6.80 -3.00
C ALA A 27 -10.43 -8.03 -2.16
N SER A 28 -10.83 -9.11 -2.84
CA SER A 28 -10.69 -10.48 -2.36
C SER A 28 -9.40 -10.64 -1.55
N VAL A 29 -9.39 -11.52 -0.54
CA VAL A 29 -8.29 -11.84 0.39
C VAL A 29 -7.10 -12.47 -0.36
N ALA A 30 -6.56 -11.72 -1.31
CA ALA A 30 -5.40 -12.03 -2.11
C ALA A 30 -4.32 -11.07 -1.66
N VAL A 31 -3.15 -11.63 -1.34
CA VAL A 31 -1.93 -10.89 -1.07
C VAL A 31 -1.76 -9.81 -2.15
N ASP A 32 -1.59 -8.55 -1.75
CA ASP A 32 -1.32 -7.48 -2.70
C ASP A 32 0.13 -7.66 -3.17
N ALA A 33 0.32 -8.42 -4.26
CA ALA A 33 1.62 -8.75 -4.84
C ALA A 33 2.44 -7.49 -5.16
N GLY A 34 1.78 -6.40 -5.57
CA GLY A 34 2.43 -5.12 -5.80
C GLY A 34 2.93 -4.48 -4.50
N MET A 35 2.15 -4.55 -3.42
CA MET A 35 2.60 -4.10 -2.11
C MET A 35 3.75 -4.98 -1.59
N LEU A 36 3.64 -6.29 -1.72
CA LEU A 36 4.66 -7.26 -1.31
C LEU A 36 6.00 -6.97 -1.99
N ALA A 37 6.02 -6.76 -3.31
CA ALA A 37 7.23 -6.42 -4.04
C ALA A 37 7.89 -5.11 -3.56
N ARG A 38 7.10 -4.10 -3.18
CA ARG A 38 7.62 -2.85 -2.60
C ARG A 38 8.24 -3.07 -1.22
N LEU A 39 7.61 -3.91 -0.39
CA LEU A 39 8.14 -4.28 0.92
C LEU A 39 9.44 -5.09 0.80
N ALA A 40 9.51 -6.02 -0.16
CA ALA A 40 10.70 -6.83 -0.42
C ALA A 40 11.89 -5.94 -0.80
N ARG A 41 11.66 -5.00 -1.72
CA ARG A 41 12.64 -3.96 -2.08
C ARG A 41 13.07 -3.12 -0.87
N ALA A 42 12.15 -2.72 0.00
CA ALA A 42 12.48 -1.94 1.20
C ALA A 42 13.29 -2.74 2.24
N ALA A 43 13.02 -4.03 2.36
CA ALA A 43 13.76 -4.98 3.19
C ALA A 43 15.06 -5.44 2.54
N GLY A 44 15.29 -5.19 1.24
CA GLY A 44 16.47 -5.65 0.53
C GLY A 44 16.54 -7.17 0.37
N ILE A 45 15.40 -7.85 0.34
CA ILE A 45 15.30 -9.29 0.12
C ILE A 45 14.45 -9.60 -1.11
N ASP A 46 14.53 -10.83 -1.58
CA ASP A 46 13.71 -11.31 -2.69
C ASP A 46 12.21 -11.33 -2.36
N ALA A 47 11.36 -11.17 -3.39
CA ALA A 47 9.92 -11.12 -3.22
C ALA A 47 9.32 -12.47 -2.78
N ASP A 48 9.85 -13.60 -3.26
CA ASP A 48 9.43 -14.94 -2.86
C ASP A 48 9.90 -15.24 -1.44
N ALA A 49 11.11 -14.80 -1.10
CA ALA A 49 11.61 -14.85 0.29
C ALA A 49 10.73 -14.05 1.24
N LEU A 50 10.25 -12.86 0.83
CA LEU A 50 9.29 -12.10 1.64
C LEU A 50 7.90 -12.75 1.66
N HIS A 51 7.47 -13.41 0.57
CA HIS A 51 6.21 -14.12 0.51
C HIS A 51 6.15 -15.29 1.52
N ALA A 52 7.28 -15.94 1.77
CA ALA A 52 7.41 -16.98 2.80
C ALA A 52 7.12 -16.45 4.22
N HIS A 53 7.26 -15.14 4.46
CA HIS A 53 6.79 -14.51 5.69
C HIS A 53 5.27 -14.26 5.62
N ALA A 54 4.50 -15.32 5.88
CA ALA A 54 3.04 -15.33 5.76
C ALA A 54 2.35 -14.22 6.57
N ASP A 55 2.91 -13.83 7.72
CA ASP A 55 2.40 -12.74 8.54
C ASP A 55 2.57 -11.36 7.87
N ILE A 56 3.71 -11.11 7.21
CA ILE A 56 3.94 -9.89 6.44
C ILE A 56 3.06 -9.90 5.17
N ALA A 57 2.96 -11.04 4.48
CA ALA A 57 2.13 -11.19 3.29
C ALA A 57 0.64 -10.93 3.60
N ALA A 58 0.13 -11.46 4.70
CA ALA A 58 -1.25 -11.26 5.14
C ALA A 58 -1.56 -9.81 5.53
N MET A 59 -0.55 -9.03 5.96
CA MET A 59 -0.74 -7.61 6.27
C MET A 59 -0.85 -6.72 5.02
N THR A 60 -0.38 -7.18 3.86
CA THR A 60 -0.28 -6.36 2.63
C THR A 60 -1.57 -5.62 2.24
N PRO A 61 -2.79 -6.20 2.34
CA PRO A 61 -4.01 -5.49 1.97
C PRO A 61 -4.34 -4.36 2.95
N ARG A 62 -4.04 -4.54 4.23
CA ARG A 62 -4.31 -3.56 5.30
C ARG A 62 -3.35 -2.37 5.28
N LEU A 63 -2.20 -2.50 4.62
CA LEU A 63 -1.23 -1.42 4.52
C LEU A 63 -1.69 -0.28 3.60
N ARG A 64 -2.68 -0.47 2.73
CA ARG A 64 -3.25 0.64 1.97
C ARG A 64 -4.13 1.49 2.89
N GLY A 65 -3.76 2.75 3.07
CA GLY A 65 -4.52 3.71 3.86
C GLY A 65 -4.24 3.68 5.38
N ASP A 66 -3.64 2.62 5.92
CA ASP A 66 -3.30 2.53 7.36
C ASP A 66 -1.85 2.95 7.63
N ALA A 67 -1.67 4.19 8.10
CA ALA A 67 -0.35 4.71 8.45
C ALA A 67 0.23 4.11 9.74
N ALA A 68 -0.61 3.65 10.67
CA ALA A 68 -0.16 3.03 11.91
C ALA A 68 0.38 1.62 11.64
N ALA A 69 -0.32 0.83 10.81
CA ALA A 69 0.13 -0.49 10.37
C ALA A 69 1.48 -0.42 9.64
N LYS A 70 1.69 0.57 8.77
CA LYS A 70 2.99 0.81 8.12
C LYS A 70 4.10 1.10 9.13
N ARG A 71 3.85 1.97 10.10
CA ARG A 71 4.84 2.34 11.14
C ARG A 71 5.20 1.15 12.02
N ALA A 72 4.24 0.31 12.39
CA ALA A 72 4.48 -0.92 13.15
C ALA A 72 5.31 -1.96 12.37
N LEU A 73 5.18 -2.01 11.05
CA LEU A 73 5.91 -2.95 10.19
C LEU A 73 7.38 -2.54 9.96
N TRP A 74 7.69 -1.24 9.98
CA TRP A 74 9.00 -0.72 9.61
C TRP A 74 10.20 -1.27 10.41
N PRO A 75 10.12 -1.42 11.74
CA PRO A 75 11.19 -2.04 12.53
C PRO A 75 11.52 -3.46 12.06
N ARG A 76 10.49 -4.25 11.70
CA ARG A 76 10.66 -5.63 11.23
C ARG A 76 11.36 -5.68 9.88
N LEU A 77 10.96 -4.84 8.91
CA LEU A 77 11.64 -4.76 7.61
C LEU A 77 13.11 -4.33 7.75
N ARG A 78 13.40 -3.39 8.67
CA ARG A 78 14.79 -2.98 8.95
C ARG A 78 15.61 -4.08 9.62
N ALA A 79 15.00 -4.95 10.42
CA ALA A 79 15.66 -6.12 10.97
C ALA A 79 15.98 -7.15 9.88
N LEU A 80 15.00 -7.44 9.00
CA LEU A 80 15.22 -8.32 7.84
C LEU A 80 16.38 -7.82 6.96
N ARG A 81 16.41 -6.52 6.66
CA ARG A 81 17.51 -5.91 5.88
C ARG A 81 18.87 -6.04 6.53
N ARG A 82 18.94 -6.00 7.86
CA ARG A 82 20.21 -6.18 8.60
C ARG A 82 20.69 -7.62 8.56
N ASN A 83 19.77 -8.58 8.57
CA ASN A 83 20.09 -10.01 8.53
C ASN A 83 20.40 -10.52 7.12
N ALA A 84 19.90 -9.82 6.09
CA ALA A 84 20.16 -10.14 4.69
C ALA A 84 21.51 -9.61 4.17
N ARG A 85 22.23 -8.82 4.98
CA ARG A 85 23.54 -8.26 4.66
C ARG A 85 24.63 -9.01 5.40
#